data_AF-A0A7W1SVW5-F1
#
_entry.id   AF-A0A7W1SVW5-F1
#
_cell.length_a   1.000
_cell.length_b   1.000
_cell.length_c   1.000
_cell.angle_alpha   90.00
_cell.angle_beta   90.00
_cell.angle_gamma   90.00
#
_symmetry.space_group_name_H-M   'P 1'
#
loop_
_entity.id
_entity.type
_entity.pdbx_description
1 polymer ?
#
loop_
_entity_poly.entity_id
_entity_poly.type
_entity_poly.pdbx_seq_one_letter_code
_entity_poly.pdbx_strand_id
1 'polypeptide(L)'
;MLVDPLGDDPVVITGSPNFSGASQSANDENMLVIRGSTRVADIYFGEFMRVFDHLYARYVVEKMKEDRTSDPDAGFLKEKASEWVPQHFKAGRKQLRRLYFMGE
;
A
#
# COMPACT_ATOMS: atom_id res chain seq x y z
N MET A 1 -9.23 -9.21 -0.09
CA MET A 1 -9.78 -7.91 -0.51
C MET A 1 -10.00 -7.05 0.72
N LEU A 2 -9.70 -5.76 0.63
CA LEU A 2 -9.93 -4.77 1.68
C LEU A 2 -10.85 -3.70 1.13
N VAL A 3 -11.88 -3.34 1.89
CA VAL A 3 -12.77 -2.21 1.61
C VAL A 3 -12.68 -1.27 2.80
N ASP A 4 -12.34 -0.01 2.51
CA ASP A 4 -12.18 1.06 3.49
C ASP A 4 -11.38 0.64 4.75
N PRO A 5 -10.12 0.17 4.60
CA PRO A 5 -9.37 -0.43 5.70
C PRO A 5 -8.99 0.54 6.82
N LEU A 6 -9.11 1.86 6.59
CA LEU A 6 -8.84 2.91 7.57
C LEU A 6 -10.11 3.59 8.10
N GLY A 7 -11.29 3.19 7.61
CA GLY A 7 -12.57 3.72 8.08
C GLY A 7 -13.05 3.05 9.37
N ASP A 8 -14.15 3.57 9.92
CA ASP A 8 -14.75 3.07 11.16
C ASP A 8 -15.48 1.71 10.99
N ASP A 9 -15.81 1.33 9.75
CA ASP A 9 -16.50 0.08 9.42
C ASP A 9 -15.83 -0.68 8.26
N PRO A 10 -14.59 -1.17 8.46
CA PRO A 10 -13.83 -1.81 7.40
C PRO A 10 -14.39 -3.18 7.05
N VAL A 11 -14.19 -3.63 5.80
CA VAL A 11 -14.52 -4.99 5.37
C VAL A 11 -13.27 -5.71 4.85
N VAL A 12 -12.94 -6.82 5.50
CA VAL A 12 -11.89 -7.75 5.07
C VAL A 12 -12.54 -9.00 4.50
N ILE A 13 -12.26 -9.28 3.23
CA ILE A 13 -12.66 -10.54 2.58
C ILE A 13 -11.42 -11.36 2.31
N THR A 14 -11.36 -12.56 2.86
CA THR A 14 -10.21 -13.46 2.77
C THR A 14 -10.66 -14.92 2.65
N GLY A 15 -9.75 -15.82 2.35
CA GLY A 15 -10.06 -17.24 2.19
C GLY A 15 -9.14 -17.93 1.21
N SER A 16 -9.57 -19.10 0.72
CA SER A 16 -8.91 -19.82 -0.37
C SER A 16 -9.18 -19.30 -1.79
N PRO A 17 -10.28 -18.59 -2.13
CA PRO A 17 -10.55 -18.25 -3.52
C PRO A 17 -9.57 -17.22 -4.04
N ASN A 18 -9.15 -17.44 -5.29
CA ASN A 18 -8.47 -16.43 -6.10
C ASN A 18 -9.47 -15.73 -7.04
N PHE A 19 -9.02 -14.69 -7.75
CA PHE A 19 -9.84 -13.95 -8.71
C PHE A 19 -9.90 -14.66 -10.09
N SER A 20 -10.42 -15.88 -10.13
CA SER A 20 -10.62 -16.64 -11.37
C SER A 20 -12.07 -17.08 -11.56
N GLY A 21 -12.43 -17.44 -12.78
CA GLY A 21 -13.75 -18.01 -13.08
C GLY A 21 -14.00 -19.34 -12.37
N ALA A 22 -12.98 -20.20 -12.26
CA ALA A 22 -13.10 -21.50 -11.60
C ALA A 22 -13.36 -21.38 -10.09
N SER A 23 -12.71 -20.43 -9.40
CA SER A 23 -12.99 -20.14 -7.98
C SER A 23 -14.40 -19.55 -7.76
N GLN A 24 -15.09 -19.10 -8.81
CA GLN A 24 -16.46 -18.57 -8.71
C GLN A 24 -17.54 -19.64 -8.95
N SER A 25 -17.24 -20.70 -9.72
CA SER A 25 -18.28 -21.62 -10.21
C SER A 25 -17.98 -23.11 -10.04
N ALA A 26 -16.74 -23.51 -9.80
CA ALA A 26 -16.33 -24.92 -9.85
C ALA A 26 -15.56 -25.40 -8.62
N ASN A 27 -14.68 -24.58 -8.06
CA ASN A 27 -13.90 -24.96 -6.89
C ASN A 27 -14.73 -24.85 -5.61
N ASP A 28 -14.44 -25.74 -4.65
CA ASP A 28 -14.96 -25.64 -3.30
C ASP A 28 -14.05 -24.69 -2.49
N GLU A 29 -14.42 -23.42 -2.49
CA GLU A 29 -13.64 -22.34 -1.88
C GLU A 29 -14.26 -21.92 -0.55
N ASN A 30 -13.42 -21.70 0.45
CA ASN A 30 -13.85 -21.13 1.73
C ASN A 30 -13.58 -19.63 1.75
N MET A 31 -14.63 -18.83 1.96
CA MET A 31 -14.53 -17.37 2.05
C MET A 31 -15.03 -16.87 3.42
N LEU A 32 -14.25 -15.98 4.02
CA LEU A 32 -14.59 -15.24 5.23
C LEU A 32 -14.79 -13.77 4.90
N VAL A 33 -15.92 -13.21 5.34
CA VAL A 33 -16.22 -11.78 5.29
C VAL A 33 -16.26 -11.26 6.72
N ILE A 34 -15.31 -10.39 7.05
CA ILE A 34 -15.13 -9.82 8.39
C ILE A 34 -15.39 -8.32 8.28
N ARG A 35 -16.44 -7.83 8.93
CA ARG A 35 -16.87 -6.42 8.91
C ARG A 35 -16.70 -5.78 10.28
N GLY A 36 -16.32 -4.50 10.32
CA GLY A 36 -16.21 -3.70 11.55
C GLY A 36 -15.01 -4.03 12.43
N SER A 37 -14.16 -5.01 12.05
CA SER A 37 -12.98 -5.37 12.82
C SER A 37 -11.76 -4.56 12.37
N THR A 38 -11.55 -3.41 13.01
CA THR A 38 -10.38 -2.55 12.77
C THR A 38 -9.06 -3.29 12.96
N ARG A 39 -8.95 -4.12 14.02
CA ARG A 39 -7.75 -4.94 14.25
C ARG A 39 -7.41 -5.87 13.08
N VAL A 40 -8.40 -6.56 12.51
CA VAL A 40 -8.14 -7.47 11.37
C VAL A 40 -7.81 -6.67 10.13
N ALA A 41 -8.50 -5.54 9.90
CA ALA A 41 -8.22 -4.63 8.80
C ALA A 41 -6.78 -4.09 8.86
N ASP A 42 -6.33 -3.61 10.02
CA ASP A 42 -4.98 -3.08 10.23
C ASP A 42 -3.90 -4.11 9.91
N ILE A 43 -4.08 -5.36 10.35
CA ILE A 43 -3.12 -6.45 10.07
C ILE A 43 -3.02 -6.70 8.56
N TYR A 44 -4.15 -6.88 7.88
CA TYR A 44 -4.16 -7.13 6.44
C TYR A 44 -3.65 -5.93 5.64
N PHE A 45 -4.03 -4.73 6.06
CA PHE A 45 -3.62 -3.49 5.40
C PHE A 45 -2.12 -3.23 5.57
N GLY A 46 -1.58 -3.45 6.77
CA GLY A 46 -0.15 -3.40 7.03
C GLY A 46 0.64 -4.36 6.13
N GLU A 47 0.18 -5.60 6.00
CA GLU A 47 0.83 -6.57 5.11
C GLU A 47 0.71 -6.19 3.63
N PHE A 48 -0.44 -5.66 3.19
CA PHE A 48 -0.58 -5.10 1.86
C PHE A 48 0.44 -3.99 1.61
N MET A 49 0.54 -3.02 2.52
CA MET A 49 1.48 -1.90 2.42
C MET A 49 2.93 -2.37 2.41
N ARG A 50 3.28 -3.37 3.24
CA ARG A 50 4.63 -3.97 3.26
C ARG A 50 5.01 -4.53 1.89
N VAL A 51 4.13 -5.30 1.25
CA VAL A 51 4.37 -5.88 -0.08
C VAL A 51 4.37 -4.79 -1.16
N PHE A 52 3.41 -3.86 -1.10
CA PHE A 52 3.29 -2.77 -2.06
C PHE A 52 4.52 -1.86 -2.06
N ASP A 53 4.92 -1.31 -0.91
CA ASP A 53 6.07 -0.41 -0.80
C ASP A 53 7.37 -1.12 -1.24
N HIS A 54 7.50 -2.43 -0.94
CA HIS A 54 8.63 -3.24 -1.35
C HIS A 54 8.74 -3.41 -2.88
N LEU A 55 7.62 -3.57 -3.58
CA LEU A 55 7.60 -3.69 -5.05
C LEU A 55 7.64 -2.33 -5.74
N TYR A 56 6.92 -1.34 -5.19
CA TYR A 56 6.84 0.01 -5.74
C TYR A 56 8.22 0.70 -5.78
N ALA A 57 9.00 0.55 -4.71
CA ALA A 57 10.36 1.10 -4.67
C ALA A 57 11.24 0.55 -5.81
N ARG A 58 11.14 -0.76 -6.10
CA ARG A 58 11.88 -1.38 -7.22
C ARG A 58 11.41 -0.88 -8.57
N TYR A 59 10.10 -0.79 -8.76
CA TYR A 59 9.52 -0.24 -9.99
C TYR A 59 10.01 1.19 -10.26
N VAL A 60 10.05 2.04 -9.23
CA VAL A 60 10.56 3.42 -9.35
C VAL A 60 12.04 3.43 -9.75
N VAL A 61 12.87 2.59 -9.13
CA VAL A 61 14.30 2.47 -9.47
C VAL A 61 14.49 2.00 -10.91
N GLU A 62 13.70 1.03 -11.36
CA GLU A 62 13.72 0.55 -12.76
C GLU A 62 13.38 1.69 -13.73
N LYS A 63 12.31 2.44 -13.48
CA LYS A 63 11.92 3.60 -14.30
C LYS A 63 12.98 4.70 -14.33
N MET A 64 13.58 5.03 -13.19
CA MET A 64 14.66 6.01 -13.14
C MET A 64 15.91 5.58 -13.92
N LYS A 65 16.19 4.27 -13.99
CA LYS A 65 17.30 3.73 -14.80
C LYS A 65 16.98 3.82 -16.29
N GLU A 66 15.76 3.46 -16.71
CA GLU A 66 15.30 3.60 -18.09
C GLU A 66 15.42 5.06 -18.56
N ASP A 67 15.00 6.01 -17.72
CA ASP A 67 15.01 7.45 -18.02
C ASP A 67 16.40 8.10 -17.86
N ARG A 68 17.42 7.34 -17.41
CA ARG A 68 18.78 7.83 -17.10
C ARG A 68 18.80 8.97 -16.07
N THR A 69 17.81 9.01 -15.18
CA THR A 69 17.70 9.98 -14.07
C THR A 69 18.01 9.36 -12.71
N SER A 70 18.54 8.13 -12.68
CA SER A 70 18.88 7.44 -11.45
C SER A 70 20.04 8.14 -10.73
N ASP A 71 19.76 8.63 -9.52
CA ASP A 71 20.79 9.14 -8.60
C ASP A 71 21.49 7.97 -7.89
N PRO A 72 22.82 7.80 -8.03
CA PRO A 72 23.56 6.73 -7.36
C PRO A 72 23.53 6.80 -5.83
N ASP A 73 23.26 7.98 -5.25
CA ASP A 73 23.19 8.20 -3.80
C ASP A 73 21.75 8.08 -3.25
N ALA A 74 20.76 7.79 -4.09
CA ALA A 74 19.35 7.70 -3.69
C ALA A 74 19.03 6.55 -2.69
N GLY A 75 19.95 5.61 -2.49
CA GLY A 75 19.82 4.53 -1.51
C GLY A 75 20.09 4.96 -0.07
N PHE A 76 20.64 6.15 0.16
CA PHE A 76 20.96 6.65 1.50
C PHE A 76 19.86 7.57 2.01
N LEU A 77 19.53 7.41 3.29
CA LEU A 77 18.63 8.33 3.98
C LEU A 77 19.30 9.71 4.07
N LYS A 78 18.54 10.75 3.72
CA LYS A 78 18.99 12.13 3.97
C LYS A 78 18.96 12.38 5.48
N GLU A 79 20.06 12.88 6.03
CA GLU A 79 20.22 13.05 7.48
C GLU A 79 19.37 14.20 8.02
N LYS A 80 19.19 15.27 7.25
CA LYS A 80 18.46 16.45 7.73
C LYS A 80 17.00 16.38 7.29
N ALA A 81 16.09 16.57 8.25
CA ALA A 81 14.66 16.65 8.01
C ALA A 81 14.30 17.66 6.89
N SER A 82 15.01 18.79 6.82
CA SER A 82 14.83 19.80 5.78
C SER A 82 15.03 19.29 4.34
N GLU A 83 15.73 18.18 4.15
CA GLU A 83 16.02 17.63 2.81
C GLU A 83 14.91 16.68 2.30
N TRP A 84 14.09 16.12 3.18
CA TRP A 84 13.07 15.13 2.79
C TRP A 84 11.64 15.51 3.23
N VAL A 85 11.47 16.21 4.36
CA VAL A 85 10.15 16.60 4.89
C VAL A 85 9.38 17.56 3.99
N PRO A 86 9.97 18.64 3.43
CA PRO A 86 9.18 19.67 2.73
C PRO A 86 8.37 19.14 1.54
N GLN A 87 8.82 18.05 0.90
CA GLN A 87 8.09 17.46 -0.23
C GLN A 87 6.75 16.83 0.16
N HIS A 88 6.56 16.46 1.43
CA HIS A 88 5.29 15.92 1.95
C HIS A 88 4.23 17.00 2.22
N PHE A 89 4.62 18.28 2.19
CA PHE A 89 3.72 19.41 2.39
C PHE A 89 3.44 20.20 1.10
N LYS A 90 4.10 19.83 -0.01
CA LYS A 90 3.82 20.38 -1.35
C LYS A 90 2.72 19.59 -2.03
N ALA A 91 1.87 20.29 -2.79
CA ALA A 91 0.80 19.67 -3.58
C ALA A 91 1.31 18.49 -4.42
N GLY A 92 0.74 17.30 -4.20
CA GLY A 92 1.10 16.10 -4.97
C GLY A 92 0.95 14.79 -4.18
N ARG A 93 1.46 13.70 -4.77
CA ARG A 93 1.30 12.33 -4.25
C ARG A 93 1.82 12.14 -2.82
N LYS A 94 2.94 12.78 -2.47
CA LYS A 94 3.53 12.69 -1.11
C LYS A 94 2.66 13.39 -0.06
N GLN A 95 2.02 14.51 -0.40
CA GLN A 95 1.05 15.17 0.46
C GLN A 95 -0.22 14.35 0.61
N LEU A 96 -0.78 13.82 -0.49
CA LEU A 96 -1.95 12.95 -0.43
C LEU A 96 -1.70 11.74 0.48
N ARG A 97 -0.54 11.09 0.35
CA ARG A 97 -0.14 10.00 1.24
C ARG A 97 -0.07 10.46 2.70
N ARG A 98 0.58 11.59 3.00
CA ARG A 98 0.65 12.14 4.36
C ARG A 98 -0.74 12.33 4.96
N LEU A 99 -1.61 13.06 4.26
CA LEU A 99 -2.97 13.37 4.72
C LEU A 99 -3.79 12.10 4.96
N TYR A 100 -3.66 11.10 4.07
CA TYR A 100 -4.40 9.85 4.18
C TYR A 100 -4.00 9.01 5.39
N PHE A 101 -2.71 8.99 5.76
CA PHE A 101 -2.20 8.13 6.85
C PHE A 101 -2.04 8.82 8.20
N MET A 102 -1.79 10.13 8.22
CA MET A 102 -1.45 10.87 9.46
C MET A 102 -2.54 11.85 9.89
N GLY A 103 -3.61 12.03 9.11
CA GLY A 103 -4.50 13.18 9.29
C GLY A 103 -3.80 14.50 8.88
N GLU A 104 -4.41 15.62 9.27
CA GLU A 104 -4.05 17.00 8.85
C GLU A 104 -2.52 17.32 8.79
#